data_AF-A0A8S9DMZ9-F1
#
_entry.id   AF-A0A8S9DMZ9-F1
#
_cell.length_a   1.000
_cell.length_b   1.000
_cell.length_c   1.000
_cell.angle_alpha   90.00
_cell.angle_beta   90.00
_cell.angle_gamma   90.00
#
_symmetry.space_group_name_H-M   'P 1'
#
loop_
_entity.id
_entity.type
_entity.pdbx_description
1 polymer ?
#
loop_
_entity_poly.entity_id
_entity_poly.type
_entity_poly.pdbx_seq_one_letter_code
_entity_poly.pdbx_strand_id
1 'polypeptide(L)'
;MKKAVSVVLSLLAVLAFFFGVWLIGRTINPNLNLDETALLRFVFVGIGLVLVLVLYLLTSKNKMWEVGTRQVVYMAIGAALFAIFSYLFNGTVFVVPSVSQVALRPAIAIPMFFGFAFGPVVGFFTGAVGNMFGDALTGFGLSPQWSIGNGLVGLVSGMVWLFADKKKSINVVLLISALLAGAVTVLFFVNPATANSMFYDVENNIFGDAPISMFAGVSVLIGFAIVLIVRFIFGKNVEVAAAVTWAMLGNILGIGFAAVSDIWINGYSPVVALVGEFLPAAGPNLIFAAILVPILVAAYAAVQKQTGR
;
A
#
# COMPACT_ATOMS: atom_id res chain seq x y z
N MET A 1 -19.91 -14.41 18.83
CA MET A 1 -20.41 -15.04 17.58
C MET A 1 -20.94 -14.03 16.57
N LYS A 2 -21.96 -13.21 16.86
CA LYS A 2 -22.57 -12.28 15.86
C LYS A 2 -21.57 -11.30 15.18
N LYS A 3 -20.66 -10.67 15.93
CA LYS A 3 -19.64 -9.75 15.34
C LYS A 3 -18.64 -10.46 14.42
N ALA A 4 -18.14 -11.63 14.80
CA ALA A 4 -17.18 -12.38 13.98
C ALA A 4 -17.78 -12.86 12.67
N VAL A 5 -19.03 -13.35 12.70
CA VAL A 5 -19.78 -13.72 11.48
C VAL A 5 -19.94 -12.50 10.57
N SER A 6 -20.28 -11.33 11.12
CA SER A 6 -20.38 -10.09 10.33
C SER A 6 -19.07 -9.74 9.63
N VAL A 7 -17.93 -9.85 10.31
CA VAL A 7 -16.61 -9.56 9.71
C VAL A 7 -16.29 -10.55 8.60
N VAL A 8 -16.52 -11.85 8.81
CA VAL A 8 -16.34 -12.87 7.77
C VAL A 8 -17.21 -12.56 6.55
N LEU A 9 -18.48 -12.22 6.75
CA LEU A 9 -19.38 -11.82 5.67
C LEU A 9 -18.89 -10.55 4.94
N SER A 10 -18.36 -9.57 5.65
CA SER A 10 -17.76 -8.38 5.03
C SER A 10 -16.54 -8.70 4.18
N LEU A 11 -15.65 -9.59 4.65
CA LEU A 11 -14.48 -10.02 3.88
C LEU A 11 -14.89 -10.82 2.63
N LEU A 12 -15.89 -11.70 2.76
CA LEU A 12 -16.47 -12.40 1.61
C LEU A 12 -17.13 -11.43 0.63
N ALA A 13 -17.77 -10.36 1.12
CA ALA A 13 -18.33 -9.31 0.27
C ALA A 13 -17.23 -8.53 -0.47
N VAL A 14 -16.07 -8.28 0.15
CA VAL A 14 -14.91 -7.67 -0.55
C VAL A 14 -14.41 -8.59 -1.66
N LEU A 15 -14.27 -9.90 -1.39
CA LEU A 15 -13.88 -10.87 -2.42
C LEU A 15 -14.89 -10.90 -3.58
N ALA A 16 -16.18 -10.98 -3.27
CA ALA A 16 -17.25 -10.98 -4.25
C ALA A 16 -17.28 -9.66 -5.05
N PHE A 17 -17.01 -8.54 -4.41
CA PHE A 17 -16.91 -7.23 -5.06
C PHE A 17 -15.75 -7.20 -6.06
N PHE A 18 -14.56 -7.66 -5.68
CA PHE A 18 -13.40 -7.73 -6.58
C PHE A 18 -13.68 -8.65 -7.77
N PHE A 19 -14.32 -9.78 -7.53
CA PHE A 19 -14.75 -10.71 -8.57
C PHE A 19 -15.77 -10.05 -9.50
N GLY A 20 -16.75 -9.34 -8.96
CA GLY A 20 -17.74 -8.57 -9.72
C GLY A 20 -17.11 -7.49 -10.59
N VAL A 21 -16.13 -6.74 -10.06
CA VAL A 21 -15.38 -5.73 -10.84
C VAL A 21 -14.67 -6.38 -12.02
N TRP A 22 -14.04 -7.55 -11.85
CA TRP A 22 -13.43 -8.26 -12.97
C TRP A 22 -14.47 -8.75 -13.99
N LEU A 23 -15.56 -9.40 -13.53
CA LEU A 23 -16.61 -9.93 -14.40
C LEU A 23 -17.31 -8.85 -15.23
N ILE A 24 -17.54 -7.67 -14.65
CA ILE A 24 -18.14 -6.53 -15.34
C ILE A 24 -17.08 -5.82 -16.19
N GLY A 25 -15.87 -5.60 -15.64
CA GLY A 25 -14.79 -4.91 -16.33
C GLY A 25 -14.44 -5.55 -17.66
N ARG A 26 -14.33 -6.89 -17.70
CA ARG A 26 -13.99 -7.64 -18.92
C ARG A 26 -15.03 -7.56 -20.04
N THR A 27 -16.28 -7.20 -19.74
CA THR A 27 -17.32 -7.03 -20.77
C THR A 27 -17.32 -5.63 -21.36
N ILE A 28 -16.78 -4.65 -20.63
CA ILE A 28 -16.74 -3.23 -21.03
C ILE A 28 -15.40 -2.87 -21.68
N ASN A 29 -14.30 -3.44 -21.19
CA ASN A 29 -12.96 -3.17 -21.70
C ASN A 29 -12.11 -4.45 -21.69
N PRO A 30 -11.64 -4.94 -22.85
CA PRO A 30 -10.78 -6.12 -22.94
C PRO A 30 -9.52 -6.05 -22.08
N ASN A 31 -8.95 -4.85 -21.86
CA ASN A 31 -7.76 -4.65 -21.03
C ASN A 31 -8.01 -4.91 -19.53
N LEU A 32 -9.28 -4.97 -19.10
CA LEU A 32 -9.66 -5.32 -17.73
C LEU A 32 -9.88 -6.82 -17.54
N ASN A 33 -9.76 -7.61 -18.60
CA ASN A 33 -9.81 -9.05 -18.47
C ASN A 33 -8.46 -9.58 -17.96
N LEU A 34 -8.49 -10.23 -16.80
CA LEU A 34 -7.33 -10.92 -16.26
C LEU A 34 -6.88 -12.06 -17.20
N ASP A 35 -5.57 -12.26 -17.24
CA ASP A 35 -4.87 -13.33 -17.95
C ASP A 35 -5.07 -14.72 -17.30
N GLU A 36 -4.35 -15.73 -17.77
CA GLU A 36 -4.38 -17.09 -17.21
C GLU A 36 -4.03 -17.17 -15.72
N THR A 37 -3.38 -16.15 -15.15
CA THR A 37 -3.00 -16.08 -13.74
C THR A 37 -4.15 -15.59 -12.85
N ALA A 38 -5.32 -15.26 -13.42
CA ALA A 38 -6.49 -14.75 -12.70
C ALA A 38 -6.81 -15.52 -11.41
N LEU A 39 -6.79 -16.86 -11.46
CA LEU A 39 -7.06 -17.69 -10.29
C LEU A 39 -6.04 -17.42 -9.16
N LEU A 40 -4.75 -17.37 -9.48
CA LEU A 40 -3.70 -17.11 -8.50
C LEU A 40 -3.81 -15.70 -7.91
N ARG A 41 -4.15 -14.70 -8.74
CA ARG A 41 -4.44 -13.34 -8.27
C ARG A 41 -5.53 -13.34 -7.20
N PHE A 42 -6.63 -14.07 -7.42
CA PHE A 42 -7.71 -14.21 -6.44
C PHE A 42 -7.36 -15.09 -5.23
N VAL A 43 -6.47 -16.08 -5.37
CA VAL A 43 -5.91 -16.81 -4.22
C VAL A 43 -5.18 -15.84 -3.30
N PHE A 44 -4.35 -14.95 -3.83
CA PHE A 44 -3.68 -13.93 -3.02
C PHE A 44 -4.65 -12.91 -2.44
N VAL A 45 -5.73 -12.55 -3.14
CA VAL A 45 -6.81 -11.77 -2.52
C VAL A 45 -7.34 -12.50 -1.28
N GLY A 46 -7.63 -13.81 -1.40
CA GLY A 46 -8.05 -14.66 -0.29
C GLY A 46 -7.04 -14.67 0.87
N ILE A 47 -5.75 -14.85 0.59
CA ILE A 47 -4.68 -14.83 1.60
C ILE A 47 -4.66 -13.48 2.34
N GLY A 48 -4.71 -12.36 1.63
CA GLY A 48 -4.74 -11.04 2.25
C GLY A 48 -5.98 -10.84 3.13
N LEU A 49 -7.15 -11.30 2.70
CA LEU A 49 -8.37 -11.25 3.52
C LEU A 49 -8.28 -12.16 4.76
N VAL A 50 -7.63 -13.31 4.65
CA VAL A 50 -7.34 -14.18 5.80
C VAL A 50 -6.39 -13.48 6.79
N LEU A 51 -5.38 -12.74 6.31
CA LEU A 51 -4.53 -11.93 7.20
C LEU A 51 -5.36 -10.88 7.95
N VAL A 52 -6.28 -10.19 7.28
CA VAL A 52 -7.20 -9.25 7.93
C VAL A 52 -8.07 -9.96 8.97
N LEU A 53 -8.59 -11.15 8.67
CA LEU A 53 -9.37 -11.94 9.61
C LEU A 53 -8.55 -12.34 10.84
N VAL A 54 -7.31 -12.80 10.66
CA VAL A 54 -6.42 -13.16 11.75
C VAL A 54 -6.16 -11.95 12.64
N LEU A 55 -5.83 -10.79 12.07
CA LEU A 55 -5.65 -9.55 12.82
C LEU A 55 -6.92 -9.15 13.59
N TYR A 56 -8.08 -9.28 12.97
CA TYR A 56 -9.36 -9.07 13.65
C TYR A 56 -9.54 -10.02 14.82
N LEU A 57 -9.31 -11.33 14.63
CA LEU A 57 -9.49 -12.31 15.70
C LEU A 57 -8.59 -12.02 16.90
N LEU A 58 -7.32 -11.69 16.64
CA LEU A 58 -6.33 -11.33 17.66
C LEU A 58 -6.68 -10.03 18.40
N THR A 59 -7.42 -9.11 17.77
CA THR A 59 -7.67 -7.76 18.31
C THR A 59 -9.15 -7.38 18.38
N SER A 60 -10.03 -8.38 18.32
CA SER A 60 -11.50 -8.24 18.17
C SER A 60 -12.20 -7.45 19.28
N LYS A 61 -11.54 -7.34 20.44
CA LYS A 61 -12.05 -6.56 21.59
C LYS A 61 -11.88 -5.05 21.40
N ASN A 62 -11.04 -4.60 20.46
CA ASN A 62 -10.80 -3.18 20.21
C ASN A 62 -11.90 -2.58 19.31
N LYS A 63 -12.34 -1.36 19.64
CA LYS A 63 -13.35 -0.61 18.89
C LYS A 63 -12.90 -0.15 17.49
N MET A 64 -11.61 -0.25 17.17
CA MET A 64 -11.07 0.12 15.85
C MET A 64 -11.66 -0.70 14.69
N TRP A 65 -12.30 -1.83 14.97
CA TRP A 65 -13.01 -2.67 14.01
C TRP A 65 -14.49 -2.29 13.82
N GLU A 66 -15.00 -1.32 14.57
CA GLU A 66 -16.40 -0.92 14.49
C GLU A 66 -16.66 -0.09 13.22
N VAL A 67 -17.62 -0.55 12.42
CA VAL A 67 -18.04 0.12 11.19
C VAL A 67 -19.45 0.67 11.39
N GLY A 68 -19.56 1.99 11.52
CA GLY A 68 -20.83 2.72 11.52
C GLY A 68 -21.01 3.53 10.23
N THR A 69 -22.06 4.36 10.19
CA THR A 69 -22.40 5.19 9.02
C THR A 69 -21.25 6.10 8.61
N ARG A 70 -20.54 6.71 9.57
CA ARG A 70 -19.40 7.59 9.27
C ARG A 70 -18.25 6.84 8.61
N GLN A 71 -17.92 5.65 9.11
CA GLN A 71 -16.86 4.81 8.53
C GLN A 71 -17.21 4.42 7.10
N VAL A 72 -18.47 4.09 6.81
CA VAL A 72 -18.92 3.80 5.43
C VAL A 72 -18.73 5.01 4.51
N VAL A 73 -19.08 6.21 4.98
CA VAL A 73 -18.86 7.45 4.21
C VAL A 73 -17.37 7.72 3.99
N TYR A 74 -16.53 7.57 5.01
CA TYR A 74 -15.08 7.75 4.88
C TYR A 74 -14.44 6.71 3.95
N MET A 75 -14.93 5.47 3.96
CA MET A 75 -14.51 4.43 3.02
C MET A 75 -14.82 4.80 1.57
N ALA A 76 -16.03 5.29 1.31
CA ALA A 76 -16.43 5.72 -0.03
C ALA A 76 -15.63 6.94 -0.51
N ILE A 77 -15.46 7.96 0.33
CA ILE A 77 -14.67 9.16 0.02
C ILE A 77 -13.21 8.78 -0.21
N GLY A 78 -12.62 7.98 0.68
CA GLY A 78 -11.23 7.56 0.57
C GLY A 78 -10.98 6.75 -0.70
N ALA A 79 -11.83 5.76 -0.99
CA ALA A 79 -11.72 4.97 -2.21
C ALA A 79 -11.83 5.84 -3.47
N ALA A 80 -12.78 6.78 -3.51
CA ALA A 80 -12.94 7.69 -4.64
C ALA A 80 -11.72 8.62 -4.82
N LEU A 81 -11.23 9.23 -3.73
CA LEU A 81 -10.03 10.06 -3.77
C LEU A 81 -8.83 9.24 -4.26
N PHE A 82 -8.61 8.05 -3.69
CA PHE A 82 -7.47 7.24 -4.08
C PHE A 82 -7.55 6.74 -5.52
N ALA A 83 -8.74 6.39 -6.01
CA ALA A 83 -8.95 6.02 -7.41
C ALA A 83 -8.68 7.19 -8.37
N ILE A 84 -9.24 8.38 -8.10
CA ILE A 84 -9.09 9.57 -8.95
C ILE A 84 -7.64 10.05 -8.99
N PHE A 85 -7.00 10.16 -7.82
CA PHE A 85 -5.61 10.58 -7.77
C PHE A 85 -4.65 9.52 -8.30
N SER A 86 -4.96 8.23 -8.14
CA SER A 86 -4.18 7.17 -8.81
C SER A 86 -4.33 7.27 -10.32
N TYR A 87 -5.54 7.49 -10.84
CA TYR A 87 -5.75 7.73 -12.28
C TYR A 87 -4.94 8.91 -12.80
N LEU A 88 -4.99 10.05 -12.09
CA LEU A 88 -4.21 11.23 -12.45
C LEU A 88 -2.70 10.94 -12.42
N PHE A 89 -2.17 10.44 -11.31
CA PHE A 89 -0.71 10.33 -11.17
C PHE A 89 -0.12 9.09 -11.86
N ASN A 90 -0.80 7.95 -11.87
CA ASN A 90 -0.31 6.76 -12.58
C ASN A 90 -0.40 6.93 -14.11
N GLY A 91 -1.43 7.65 -14.59
CA GLY A 91 -1.66 7.87 -16.02
C GLY A 91 -0.86 9.03 -16.62
N THR A 92 -0.41 9.99 -15.81
CA THR A 92 0.24 11.21 -16.31
C THR A 92 1.64 11.48 -15.76
N VAL A 93 2.18 10.65 -14.85
CA VAL A 93 3.44 10.97 -14.13
C VAL A 93 4.39 9.76 -14.07
N PHE A 94 5.63 10.01 -14.53
CA PHE A 94 6.86 9.19 -14.45
C PHE A 94 6.69 7.74 -13.98
N VAL A 95 6.67 6.81 -14.94
CA VAL A 95 6.90 5.38 -14.69
C VAL A 95 8.30 5.23 -14.10
N VAL A 96 8.40 4.56 -12.97
CA VAL A 96 9.68 4.32 -12.30
C VAL A 96 10.32 3.11 -12.97
N PRO A 97 11.63 3.16 -13.31
CA PRO A 97 12.33 1.99 -13.82
C PRO A 97 12.20 0.82 -12.81
N SER A 98 11.48 -0.24 -13.21
CA SER A 98 10.99 -1.36 -12.39
C SER A 98 10.75 -2.58 -13.28
N VAL A 99 10.68 -3.79 -12.72
CA VAL A 99 10.36 -5.01 -13.50
C VAL A 99 8.87 -5.13 -13.88
N SER A 100 8.03 -4.31 -13.27
CA SER A 100 6.59 -4.21 -13.57
C SER A 100 6.15 -2.75 -13.64
N GLN A 101 4.89 -2.51 -14.03
CA GLN A 101 4.30 -1.18 -14.17
C GLN A 101 4.14 -0.49 -12.80
N VAL A 102 5.23 0.13 -12.34
CA VAL A 102 5.29 0.92 -11.12
C VAL A 102 5.44 2.40 -11.46
N ALA A 103 4.56 3.24 -10.94
CA ALA A 103 4.62 4.69 -11.11
C ALA A 103 5.07 5.37 -9.81
N LEU A 104 5.43 6.66 -9.89
CA LEU A 104 5.47 7.51 -8.69
C LEU A 104 4.04 7.78 -8.21
N ARG A 105 3.71 7.37 -6.98
CA ARG A 105 2.32 7.39 -6.47
C ARG A 105 2.14 8.30 -5.26
N PRO A 106 2.08 9.64 -5.42
CA PRO A 106 1.71 10.56 -4.34
C PRO A 106 0.38 10.18 -3.67
N ALA A 107 -0.54 9.61 -4.44
CA ALA A 107 -1.86 9.18 -4.00
C ALA A 107 -1.82 8.13 -2.88
N ILE A 108 -0.72 7.39 -2.69
CA ILE A 108 -0.58 6.37 -1.64
C ILE A 108 -0.73 6.94 -0.23
N ALA A 109 -0.48 8.25 -0.05
CA ALA A 109 -0.71 8.92 1.22
C ALA A 109 -2.18 8.90 1.66
N ILE A 110 -3.12 8.71 0.74
CA ILE A 110 -4.57 8.68 1.01
C ILE A 110 -4.94 7.46 1.87
N PRO A 111 -4.73 6.19 1.46
CA PRO A 111 -5.03 5.05 2.32
C PRO A 111 -4.26 5.07 3.64
N MET A 112 -3.01 5.56 3.63
CA MET A 112 -2.21 5.73 4.85
C MET A 112 -2.89 6.69 5.84
N PHE A 113 -3.25 7.88 5.37
CA PHE A 113 -3.93 8.89 6.18
C PHE A 113 -5.31 8.43 6.62
N PHE A 114 -6.11 7.83 5.73
CA PHE A 114 -7.45 7.35 6.07
C PHE A 114 -7.41 6.23 7.10
N GLY A 115 -6.43 5.33 6.99
CA GLY A 115 -6.15 4.32 8.02
C GLY A 115 -5.84 4.96 9.36
N PHE A 116 -4.89 5.90 9.37
CA PHE A 116 -4.49 6.61 10.58
C PHE A 116 -5.63 7.42 11.22
N ALA A 117 -6.39 8.17 10.43
CA ALA A 117 -7.38 9.13 10.93
C ALA A 117 -8.75 8.52 11.22
N PHE A 118 -9.15 7.48 10.50
CA PHE A 118 -10.50 6.91 10.56
C PHE A 118 -10.52 5.41 10.93
N GLY A 119 -9.36 4.80 11.11
CA GLY A 119 -9.20 3.43 11.60
C GLY A 119 -8.81 2.43 10.50
N PRO A 120 -8.33 1.24 10.93
CA PRO A 120 -7.73 0.24 10.04
C PRO A 120 -8.71 -0.28 8.98
N VAL A 121 -10.00 -0.43 9.30
CA VAL A 121 -11.01 -0.88 8.33
C VAL A 121 -11.20 0.15 7.22
N VAL A 122 -11.22 1.44 7.57
CA VAL A 122 -11.38 2.51 6.58
C VAL A 122 -10.16 2.59 5.67
N GLY A 123 -8.96 2.51 6.24
CA GLY A 123 -7.70 2.45 5.48
C GLY A 123 -7.65 1.23 4.55
N PHE A 124 -8.05 0.06 5.04
CA PHE A 124 -8.11 -1.17 4.24
C PHE A 124 -8.99 -1.01 3.01
N PHE A 125 -10.24 -0.58 3.20
CA PHE A 125 -11.17 -0.43 2.09
C PHE A 125 -10.72 0.66 1.12
N THR A 126 -10.24 1.79 1.65
CA THR A 126 -9.73 2.91 0.84
C THR A 126 -8.60 2.45 -0.08
N GLY A 127 -7.62 1.72 0.46
CA GLY A 127 -6.50 1.20 -0.33
C GLY A 127 -6.94 0.12 -1.31
N ALA A 128 -7.73 -0.86 -0.86
CA ALA A 128 -8.15 -2.00 -1.65
C ALA A 128 -9.05 -1.58 -2.83
N VAL A 129 -10.15 -0.90 -2.54
CA VAL A 129 -11.13 -0.52 -3.56
C VAL A 129 -10.63 0.65 -4.39
N GLY A 130 -9.97 1.62 -3.76
CA GLY A 130 -9.43 2.78 -4.48
C GLY A 130 -8.35 2.40 -5.50
N ASN A 131 -7.45 1.47 -5.15
CA ASN A 131 -6.44 0.98 -6.11
C ASN A 131 -7.09 0.24 -7.27
N MET A 132 -8.03 -0.67 -6.99
CA MET A 132 -8.69 -1.50 -8.01
C MET A 132 -9.35 -0.63 -9.10
N PHE A 133 -10.06 0.43 -8.70
CA PHE A 133 -10.61 1.39 -9.65
C PHE A 133 -9.57 2.29 -10.28
N GLY A 134 -8.57 2.74 -9.53
CA GLY A 134 -7.48 3.56 -10.07
C GLY A 134 -6.75 2.88 -11.22
N ASP A 135 -6.37 1.61 -11.05
CA ASP A 135 -5.69 0.82 -12.08
C ASP A 135 -6.61 0.58 -13.30
N ALA A 136 -7.88 0.27 -13.05
CA ALA A 136 -8.88 0.10 -14.10
C ALA A 136 -9.07 1.37 -14.96
N LEU A 137 -9.06 2.55 -14.33
CA LEU A 137 -9.20 3.84 -15.01
C LEU A 137 -7.91 4.24 -15.75
N THR A 138 -6.74 3.89 -15.20
CA THR A 138 -5.43 4.23 -15.79
C THR A 138 -5.14 3.39 -17.05
N GLY A 139 -5.73 2.21 -17.16
CA GLY A 139 -5.45 1.26 -18.25
C GLY A 139 -4.30 0.29 -17.94
N PHE A 140 -3.83 0.23 -16.69
CA PHE A 140 -2.85 -0.76 -16.22
C PHE A 140 -3.44 -2.18 -16.13
N GLY A 141 -4.74 -2.33 -16.38
CA GLY A 141 -5.46 -3.58 -16.16
C GLY A 141 -5.82 -3.78 -14.69
N LEU A 142 -6.30 -4.97 -14.35
CA LEU A 142 -6.67 -5.30 -12.97
C LEU A 142 -5.55 -6.09 -12.30
N SER A 143 -5.13 -5.63 -11.13
CA SER A 143 -4.25 -6.39 -10.23
C SER A 143 -4.89 -6.52 -8.85
N PRO A 144 -5.83 -7.47 -8.68
CA PRO A 144 -6.56 -7.68 -7.41
C PRO A 144 -5.64 -7.89 -6.20
N GLN A 145 -4.55 -8.64 -6.37
CA GLN A 145 -3.57 -8.90 -5.33
C GLN A 145 -2.80 -7.63 -4.90
N TRP A 146 -2.45 -6.76 -5.86
CA TRP A 146 -1.86 -5.45 -5.60
C TRP A 146 -2.84 -4.51 -4.90
N SER A 147 -4.10 -4.57 -5.29
CA SER A 147 -5.16 -3.82 -4.65
C SER A 147 -5.29 -4.23 -3.18
N ILE A 148 -5.27 -5.53 -2.87
CA ILE A 148 -5.23 -6.00 -1.48
C ILE A 148 -3.95 -5.56 -0.76
N GLY A 149 -2.78 -5.57 -1.42
CA GLY A 149 -1.55 -5.00 -0.88
C GLY A 149 -1.72 -3.53 -0.46
N ASN A 150 -2.33 -2.69 -1.31
CA ASN A 150 -2.66 -1.30 -0.99
C ASN A 150 -3.68 -1.18 0.15
N GLY A 151 -4.63 -2.11 0.23
CA GLY A 151 -5.51 -2.23 1.39
C GLY A 151 -4.73 -2.50 2.68
N LEU A 152 -3.77 -3.43 2.65
CA LEU A 152 -2.92 -3.71 3.80
C LEU A 152 -2.07 -2.49 4.20
N VAL A 153 -1.62 -1.67 3.25
CA VAL A 153 -0.95 -0.38 3.54
C VAL A 153 -1.83 0.47 4.44
N GLY A 154 -3.08 0.72 4.04
CA GLY A 154 -4.02 1.51 4.83
C GLY A 154 -4.41 0.86 6.16
N LEU A 155 -4.61 -0.46 6.17
CA LEU A 155 -4.95 -1.22 7.38
C LEU A 155 -3.87 -1.07 8.44
N VAL A 156 -2.62 -1.38 8.08
CA VAL A 156 -1.48 -1.33 9.00
C VAL A 156 -1.24 0.11 9.46
N SER A 157 -1.41 1.10 8.58
CA SER A 157 -1.34 2.52 8.97
C SER A 157 -2.33 2.88 10.09
N GLY A 158 -3.52 2.26 10.07
CA GLY A 158 -4.55 2.43 11.12
C GLY A 158 -4.35 1.60 12.39
N MET A 159 -3.42 0.64 12.41
CA MET A 159 -3.16 -0.20 13.59
C MET A 159 -2.58 0.59 14.77
N VAL A 160 -2.17 1.84 14.56
CA VAL A 160 -1.85 2.78 15.64
C VAL A 160 -2.99 2.88 16.68
N TRP A 161 -4.24 2.66 16.28
CA TRP A 161 -5.42 2.67 17.16
C TRP A 161 -5.43 1.55 18.22
N LEU A 162 -4.58 0.54 18.07
CA LEU A 162 -4.37 -0.47 19.11
C LEU A 162 -3.66 0.08 20.34
N PHE A 163 -2.91 1.18 20.20
CA PHE A 163 -1.97 1.65 21.20
C PHE A 163 -2.50 2.92 21.87
N ALA A 164 -2.84 2.82 23.14
CA ALA A 164 -3.18 3.99 23.96
C ALA A 164 -1.97 4.95 24.08
N ASP A 165 -0.77 4.39 24.26
CA ASP A 165 0.49 5.12 24.22
C ASP A 165 1.14 4.95 22.83
N LYS A 166 0.82 5.88 21.93
CA LYS A 166 1.38 5.91 20.57
C LYS A 166 2.90 6.08 20.58
N LYS A 167 3.49 6.70 21.60
CA LYS A 167 4.94 6.91 21.65
C LYS A 167 5.71 5.60 21.79
N LYS A 168 5.17 4.64 22.56
CA LYS A 168 5.76 3.30 22.69
C LYS A 168 5.69 2.51 21.38
N SER A 169 4.58 2.61 20.65
CA SER A 169 4.41 1.86 19.41
C SER A 169 5.37 2.33 18.32
N ILE A 170 5.66 3.63 18.24
CA ILE A 170 6.61 4.22 17.30
C ILE A 170 7.98 3.52 17.35
N ASN A 171 8.52 3.25 18.54
CA ASN A 171 9.87 2.65 18.66
C ASN A 171 9.91 1.23 18.09
N VAL A 172 8.90 0.42 18.38
CA VAL A 172 8.78 -0.96 17.90
C VAL A 172 8.60 -0.97 16.38
N VAL A 173 7.72 -0.11 15.88
CA VAL A 173 7.45 0.07 14.44
C VAL A 173 8.72 0.46 13.70
N LEU A 174 9.48 1.43 14.22
CA LEU A 174 10.75 1.84 13.63
C LEU A 174 11.77 0.72 13.57
N LEU A 175 11.90 -0.08 14.63
CA LEU A 175 12.84 -1.20 14.66
C LEU A 175 12.47 -2.25 13.60
N ILE A 176 11.20 -2.63 13.53
CA ILE A 176 10.71 -3.59 12.52
C ILE A 176 10.96 -3.05 11.12
N SER A 177 10.60 -1.79 10.85
CA SER A 177 10.82 -1.17 9.55
C SER A 177 12.31 -1.04 9.20
N ALA A 178 13.18 -0.76 10.16
CA ALA A 178 14.63 -0.70 9.95
C ALA A 178 15.19 -2.06 9.53
N LEU A 179 14.77 -3.13 10.21
CA LEU A 179 15.18 -4.50 9.88
C LEU A 179 14.71 -4.91 8.49
N LEU A 180 13.45 -4.63 8.14
CA LEU A 180 12.89 -4.97 6.83
C LEU A 180 13.55 -4.15 5.71
N ALA A 181 13.70 -2.84 5.89
CA ALA A 181 14.38 -1.96 4.94
C ALA A 181 15.84 -2.38 4.74
N GLY A 182 16.57 -2.65 5.83
CA GLY A 182 17.95 -3.12 5.78
C GLY A 182 18.08 -4.47 5.07
N ALA A 183 17.20 -5.43 5.37
CA ALA A 183 17.24 -6.75 4.75
C ALA A 183 17.08 -6.69 3.23
N VAL A 184 16.10 -5.93 2.73
CA VAL A 184 15.86 -5.83 1.27
C VAL A 184 16.98 -5.02 0.59
N THR A 185 17.53 -3.99 1.23
CA THR A 185 18.67 -3.28 0.64
C THR A 185 19.95 -4.11 0.63
N VAL A 186 20.20 -4.95 1.64
CA VAL A 186 21.30 -5.93 1.58
C VAL A 186 21.08 -6.90 0.42
N LEU A 187 19.85 -7.36 0.19
CA LEU A 187 19.53 -8.23 -0.94
C LEU A 187 19.86 -7.59 -2.29
N PHE A 188 19.60 -6.29 -2.45
CA PHE A 188 20.01 -5.52 -3.62
C PHE A 188 21.54 -5.49 -3.80
N PHE A 189 22.31 -5.19 -2.74
CA PHE A 189 23.77 -5.15 -2.83
C PHE A 189 24.41 -6.53 -3.12
N VAL A 190 23.78 -7.61 -2.70
CA VAL A 190 24.21 -8.98 -3.03
C VAL A 190 23.82 -9.37 -4.46
N ASN A 191 22.82 -8.71 -5.06
CA ASN A 191 22.31 -8.99 -6.40
C ASN A 191 22.24 -7.73 -7.29
N PRO A 192 23.36 -7.01 -7.51
CA PRO A 192 23.36 -5.72 -8.21
C PRO A 192 23.01 -5.84 -9.71
N ALA A 193 23.11 -7.04 -10.28
CA ALA A 193 22.78 -7.32 -11.68
C ALA A 193 21.30 -7.64 -11.91
N THR A 194 20.43 -7.44 -10.92
CA THR A 194 18.98 -7.67 -11.09
C THR A 194 18.46 -6.76 -12.19
N ALA A 195 17.94 -7.35 -13.27
CA ALA A 195 17.49 -6.63 -14.44
C ALA A 195 16.21 -5.83 -14.16
N ASN A 196 16.06 -4.75 -14.92
CA ASN A 196 14.91 -3.87 -14.96
C ASN A 196 14.18 -4.06 -16.30
N SER A 197 13.25 -5.01 -16.33
CA SER A 197 12.60 -5.45 -17.57
C SER A 197 11.72 -4.41 -18.25
N MET A 198 11.35 -3.31 -17.58
CA MET A 198 10.55 -2.25 -18.19
C MET A 198 11.40 -1.09 -18.74
N PHE A 199 12.73 -1.14 -18.63
CA PHE A 199 13.61 -0.09 -19.15
C PHE A 199 14.16 -0.45 -20.54
N TYR A 200 13.83 0.39 -21.52
CA TYR A 200 14.26 0.24 -22.91
C TYR A 200 14.97 1.50 -23.36
N ASP A 201 16.16 1.33 -23.93
CA ASP A 201 16.96 2.38 -24.55
C ASP A 201 17.58 1.84 -25.84
N VAL A 202 16.89 2.11 -26.95
CA VAL A 202 17.24 1.57 -28.27
C VAL A 202 18.58 2.13 -28.76
N GLU A 203 18.90 3.38 -28.44
CA GLU A 203 20.16 4.02 -28.86
C GLU A 203 21.37 3.34 -28.22
N ASN A 204 21.22 2.87 -26.98
CA ASN A 204 22.25 2.17 -26.23
C ASN A 204 22.14 0.63 -26.27
N ASN A 205 21.26 0.07 -27.10
CA ASN A 205 20.98 -1.37 -27.22
C ASN A 205 20.54 -2.05 -25.90
N ILE A 206 19.74 -1.36 -25.10
CA ILE A 206 19.17 -1.87 -23.84
C ILE A 206 17.70 -2.24 -24.06
N PHE A 207 17.34 -3.47 -23.74
CA PHE A 207 16.01 -4.04 -23.95
C PHE A 207 15.52 -4.80 -22.72
N GLY A 208 15.38 -4.10 -21.59
CA GLY A 208 14.94 -4.69 -20.33
C GLY A 208 16.04 -5.43 -19.55
N ASP A 209 17.28 -5.32 -19.98
CA ASP A 209 18.46 -5.99 -19.42
C ASP A 209 19.34 -5.07 -18.58
N ALA A 210 19.03 -3.77 -18.51
CA ALA A 210 19.72 -2.84 -17.62
C ALA A 210 19.51 -3.23 -16.14
N PRO A 211 20.55 -3.12 -15.29
CA PRO A 211 20.39 -3.37 -13.87
C PRO A 211 19.51 -2.30 -13.20
N ILE A 212 18.82 -2.68 -12.12
CA ILE A 212 18.13 -1.75 -11.23
C ILE A 212 19.13 -0.68 -10.75
N SER A 213 18.77 0.58 -10.93
CA SER A 213 19.65 1.71 -10.56
C SER A 213 19.94 1.71 -9.05
N MET A 214 21.11 2.25 -8.67
CA MET A 214 21.45 2.47 -7.25
C MET A 214 20.36 3.26 -6.51
N PHE A 215 19.81 4.29 -7.16
CA PHE A 215 18.75 5.11 -6.58
C PHE A 215 17.51 4.28 -6.24
N ALA A 216 17.05 3.43 -7.15
CA ALA A 216 15.93 2.53 -6.91
C ALA A 216 16.27 1.46 -5.85
N GLY A 217 17.47 0.88 -5.91
CA GLY A 217 17.93 -0.16 -4.99
C GLY A 217 18.08 0.29 -3.53
N VAL A 218 18.41 1.57 -3.28
CA VAL A 218 18.51 2.13 -1.93
C VAL A 218 17.30 3.00 -1.54
N SER A 219 16.30 3.12 -2.40
CA SER A 219 15.16 4.02 -2.23
C SER A 219 14.38 3.79 -0.92
N VAL A 220 14.23 2.54 -0.48
CA VAL A 220 13.58 2.20 0.80
C VAL A 220 14.41 2.67 2.00
N LEU A 221 15.75 2.57 1.96
CA LEU A 221 16.60 3.15 3.02
C LEU A 221 16.54 4.67 3.03
N ILE A 222 16.52 5.31 1.87
CA ILE A 222 16.36 6.77 1.76
C ILE A 222 15.01 7.16 2.38
N GLY A 223 13.92 6.51 1.98
CA GLY A 223 12.60 6.74 2.54
C GLY A 223 12.54 6.53 4.05
N PHE A 224 13.14 5.46 4.56
CA PHE A 224 13.26 5.19 6.00
C PHE A 224 14.03 6.31 6.73
N ALA A 225 15.15 6.78 6.17
CA ALA A 225 15.93 7.87 6.76
C ALA A 225 15.13 9.18 6.80
N ILE A 226 14.36 9.50 5.76
CA ILE A 226 13.49 10.68 5.74
C ILE A 226 12.38 10.54 6.79
N VAL A 227 11.75 9.37 6.92
CA VAL A 227 10.75 9.10 7.97
C VAL A 227 11.36 9.28 9.37
N LEU A 228 12.59 8.80 9.60
CA LEU A 228 13.31 9.03 10.86
C LEU A 228 13.53 10.52 11.12
N ILE A 229 13.98 11.28 10.13
CA ILE A 229 14.16 12.74 10.23
C ILE A 229 12.84 13.41 10.60
N VAL A 230 11.76 13.11 9.88
CA VAL A 230 10.41 13.64 10.17
C VAL A 230 9.98 13.30 11.59
N ARG A 231 10.21 12.07 12.05
CA ARG A 231 9.90 11.66 13.42
C ARG A 231 10.67 12.47 14.48
N PHE A 232 11.92 12.86 14.22
CA PHE A 232 12.68 13.73 15.13
C PHE A 232 12.25 15.21 15.05
N ILE A 233 12.03 15.73 13.85
CA ILE A 233 11.52 17.10 13.63
C ILE A 233 10.17 17.30 14.34
N PHE A 234 9.27 16.33 14.18
CA PHE A 234 7.95 16.33 14.80
C PHE A 234 7.93 15.59 16.15
N GLY A 235 9.06 15.42 16.84
CA GLY A 235 9.15 14.62 18.06
C GLY A 235 8.24 15.09 19.21
N LYS A 236 7.78 16.34 19.18
CA LYS A 236 6.77 16.89 20.11
C LYS A 236 5.32 16.59 19.67
N ASN A 237 5.09 16.39 18.37
CA ASN A 237 3.79 16.05 17.80
C ASN A 237 3.68 14.53 17.60
N VAL A 238 3.23 13.85 18.64
CA VAL A 238 3.11 12.37 18.67
C VAL A 238 2.17 11.86 17.57
N GLU A 239 1.14 12.62 17.20
CA GLU A 239 0.19 12.22 16.16
C GLU A 239 0.86 12.16 14.79
N VAL A 240 1.58 13.21 14.39
CA VAL A 240 2.33 13.23 13.12
C VAL A 240 3.41 12.15 13.13
N ALA A 241 4.17 12.03 14.22
CA ALA A 241 5.22 11.03 14.33
C ALA A 241 4.67 9.60 14.21
N ALA A 242 3.54 9.31 14.86
CA ALA A 242 2.87 8.02 14.77
C ALA A 242 2.30 7.77 13.37
N ALA A 243 1.65 8.76 12.76
CA ALA A 243 1.07 8.62 11.42
C ALA A 243 2.12 8.23 10.38
N VAL A 244 3.25 8.93 10.35
CA VAL A 244 4.30 8.67 9.35
C VAL A 244 4.98 7.33 9.59
N THR A 245 5.24 6.97 10.85
CA THR A 245 5.93 5.71 11.16
C THR A 245 5.04 4.49 10.90
N TRP A 246 3.75 4.57 11.23
CA TRP A 246 2.79 3.52 10.88
C TRP A 246 2.52 3.44 9.38
N ALA A 247 2.47 4.58 8.68
CA ALA A 247 2.39 4.63 7.22
C ALA A 247 3.59 3.95 6.55
N MET A 248 4.80 4.17 7.07
CA MET A 248 6.01 3.50 6.60
C MET A 248 5.93 1.98 6.75
N LEU A 249 5.56 1.49 7.93
CA LEU A 249 5.41 0.05 8.14
C LEU A 249 4.30 -0.53 7.26
N GLY A 250 3.18 0.19 7.13
CA GLY A 250 2.09 -0.22 6.25
C GLY A 250 2.54 -0.34 4.80
N ASN A 251 3.31 0.63 4.30
CA ASN A 251 3.88 0.56 2.96
C ASN A 251 4.80 -0.66 2.78
N ILE A 252 5.74 -0.86 3.70
CA ILE A 252 6.70 -1.98 3.62
C ILE A 252 5.95 -3.32 3.61
N LEU A 253 4.96 -3.51 4.49
CA LEU A 253 4.23 -4.78 4.57
C LEU A 253 3.23 -4.96 3.44
N GLY A 254 2.49 -3.92 3.06
CA GLY A 254 1.47 -4.00 2.02
C GLY A 254 2.05 -4.14 0.61
N ILE A 255 3.08 -3.35 0.28
CA ILE A 255 3.79 -3.50 -1.00
C ILE A 255 4.63 -4.77 -1.00
N GLY A 256 5.21 -5.15 0.16
CA GLY A 256 5.89 -6.43 0.31
C GLY A 256 4.98 -7.61 0.02
N PHE A 257 3.74 -7.59 0.52
CA PHE A 257 2.74 -8.60 0.21
C PHE A 257 2.45 -8.68 -1.29
N ALA A 258 2.27 -7.54 -1.95
CA ALA A 258 1.99 -7.48 -3.39
C ALA A 258 3.16 -8.06 -4.20
N ALA A 259 4.38 -7.56 -4.01
CA ALA A 259 5.55 -8.05 -4.73
C ALA A 259 5.84 -9.53 -4.47
N VAL A 260 5.70 -9.99 -3.22
CA VAL A 260 5.87 -11.41 -2.87
C VAL A 260 4.85 -12.27 -3.62
N SER A 261 3.62 -11.80 -3.84
CA SER A 261 2.62 -12.57 -4.60
C SER A 261 3.04 -12.81 -6.06
N ASP A 262 3.83 -11.92 -6.65
CA ASP A 262 4.27 -12.01 -8.04
C ASP A 262 5.36 -13.07 -8.28
N ILE A 263 5.95 -13.62 -7.21
CA ILE A 263 6.77 -14.84 -7.28
C ILE A 263 5.95 -16.01 -7.85
N TRP A 264 4.69 -16.14 -7.42
CA TRP A 264 3.81 -17.22 -7.88
C TRP A 264 2.96 -16.82 -9.07
N ILE A 265 2.54 -15.56 -9.15
CA ILE A 265 1.65 -15.08 -10.21
C ILE A 265 2.43 -14.86 -11.51
N ASN A 266 3.55 -14.16 -11.46
CA ASN A 266 4.35 -13.81 -12.65
C ASN A 266 5.61 -14.69 -12.79
N GLY A 267 5.84 -15.64 -11.88
CA GLY A 267 7.00 -16.53 -11.93
C GLY A 267 8.33 -15.85 -11.58
N TYR A 268 8.29 -14.70 -10.91
CA TYR A 268 9.50 -13.99 -10.51
C TYR A 268 10.33 -14.79 -9.50
N SER A 269 11.65 -14.69 -9.60
CA SER A 269 12.50 -15.13 -8.49
C SER A 269 12.28 -14.22 -7.27
N PRO A 270 12.55 -14.68 -6.04
CA PRO A 270 12.44 -13.82 -4.86
C PRO A 270 13.28 -12.54 -4.96
N VAL A 271 14.43 -12.59 -5.64
CA VAL A 271 15.27 -11.43 -5.90
C VAL A 271 14.57 -10.46 -6.86
N VAL A 272 14.01 -10.95 -7.97
CA VAL A 272 13.30 -10.10 -8.93
C VAL A 272 12.09 -9.41 -8.29
N ALA A 273 11.29 -10.15 -7.52
CA ALA A 273 10.15 -9.58 -6.79
C ALA A 273 10.58 -8.52 -5.76
N LEU A 274 11.61 -8.79 -4.96
CA LEU A 274 12.00 -7.87 -3.88
C LEU A 274 12.87 -6.71 -4.36
N VAL A 275 13.78 -6.95 -5.29
CA VAL A 275 14.73 -5.94 -5.78
C VAL A 275 14.19 -5.22 -7.00
N GLY A 276 13.59 -5.96 -7.93
CA GLY A 276 13.10 -5.43 -9.19
C GLY A 276 11.74 -4.72 -9.10
N GLU A 277 10.91 -5.08 -8.13
CA GLU A 277 9.52 -4.59 -8.04
C GLU A 277 9.22 -3.90 -6.70
N PHE A 278 9.50 -4.57 -5.58
CA PHE A 278 9.23 -3.98 -4.26
C PHE A 278 10.05 -2.71 -4.01
N LEU A 279 11.37 -2.70 -4.27
CA LEU A 279 12.19 -1.52 -4.02
C LEU A 279 11.74 -0.30 -4.84
N PRO A 280 11.55 -0.41 -6.17
CA PRO A 280 11.02 0.69 -6.99
C PRO A 280 9.62 1.17 -6.58
N ALA A 281 8.77 0.30 -6.01
CA ALA A 281 7.44 0.69 -5.56
C ALA A 281 7.42 1.26 -4.14
N ALA A 282 8.00 0.54 -3.18
CA ALA A 282 7.95 0.88 -1.77
C ALA A 282 8.80 2.10 -1.46
N GLY A 283 9.98 2.26 -2.06
CA GLY A 283 10.89 3.37 -1.75
C GLY A 283 10.29 4.75 -2.01
N PRO A 284 9.84 5.04 -3.24
CA PRO A 284 9.17 6.31 -3.54
C PRO A 284 7.91 6.56 -2.69
N ASN A 285 7.12 5.52 -2.41
CA ASN A 285 5.97 5.63 -1.51
C ASN A 285 6.37 6.12 -0.12
N LEU A 286 7.53 5.71 0.42
CA LEU A 286 8.01 6.19 1.72
C LEU A 286 8.38 7.67 1.68
N ILE A 287 8.92 8.16 0.57
CA ILE A 287 9.21 9.59 0.39
C ILE A 287 7.91 10.38 0.40
N PHE A 288 6.91 9.95 -0.36
CA PHE A 288 5.58 10.59 -0.35
C PHE A 288 4.89 10.50 1.00
N ALA A 289 5.00 9.36 1.70
CA ALA A 289 4.47 9.21 3.05
C ALA A 289 5.10 10.22 4.00
N ALA A 290 6.42 10.40 3.96
CA ALA A 290 7.14 11.31 4.84
C ALA A 290 6.80 12.79 4.60
N ILE A 291 6.37 13.16 3.39
CA ILE A 291 6.02 14.54 3.04
C ILE A 291 4.52 14.80 3.22
N LEU A 292 3.67 13.95 2.64
CA LEU A 292 2.24 14.21 2.50
C LEU A 292 1.44 13.81 3.74
N VAL A 293 1.80 12.72 4.43
CA VAL A 293 1.06 12.27 5.63
C VAL A 293 1.11 13.33 6.74
N PRO A 294 2.26 13.97 7.08
CA PRO A 294 2.28 15.07 8.05
C PRO A 294 1.34 16.21 7.69
N ILE A 295 1.31 16.60 6.41
CA ILE A 295 0.48 17.70 5.92
C ILE A 295 -1.00 17.36 6.09
N LEU A 296 -1.40 16.15 5.68
CA LEU A 296 -2.79 15.68 5.81
C LEU A 296 -3.22 15.59 7.28
N VAL A 297 -2.37 15.07 8.15
CA VAL A 297 -2.64 14.99 9.60
C VAL A 297 -2.76 16.38 10.22
N ALA A 298 -1.86 17.30 9.89
CA ALA A 298 -1.90 18.67 10.39
C ALA A 298 -3.15 19.41 9.89
N ALA A 299 -3.49 19.27 8.61
CA ALA A 299 -4.69 19.86 8.03
C ALA A 299 -5.97 19.31 8.69
N TYR A 300 -6.04 18.00 8.90
CA TYR A 300 -7.17 17.37 9.57
C TYR A 300 -7.32 17.85 11.01
N ALA A 301 -6.22 17.92 11.78
CA ALA A 301 -6.23 18.43 13.14
C ALA A 301 -6.71 19.91 13.20
N ALA A 302 -6.34 20.72 12.21
CA ALA A 302 -6.83 22.10 12.10
C ALA A 302 -8.35 22.16 11.86
N VAL A 303 -8.88 21.32 10.97
CA VAL A 303 -10.32 21.22 10.70
C VAL A 303 -11.09 20.73 11.93
N GLN A 304 -10.58 19.72 12.63
CA GLN A 304 -11.15 19.23 13.89
C GLN A 304 -11.27 20.34 14.94
N LYS A 305 -10.20 21.11 15.11
CA LYS A 305 -10.18 22.27 16.03
C LYS A 305 -11.20 23.33 15.64
N GLN A 306 -11.37 23.62 14.35
CA GLN A 306 -12.34 24.61 13.86
C GLN A 306 -13.79 24.14 13.99
N THR A 307 -14.05 22.85 13.77
CA THR A 307 -15.40 22.27 13.79
C THR A 307 -15.85 21.82 15.17
N GLY A 308 -14.98 21.93 16.19
CA GLY A 308 -15.27 21.52 17.56
C GLY A 308 -15.46 20.00 17.73
N ARG A 309 -14.84 19.21 16.84
CA ARG A 309 -14.99 17.76 16.77
C ARG A 309 -13.67 17.01 16.90
#